data_AF-A0A376UGC2-F1
#
_entry.id   AF-A0A376UGC2-F1
#
_cell.length_a   1.000
_cell.length_b   1.000
_cell.length_c   1.000
_cell.angle_alpha   90.00
_cell.angle_beta   90.00
_cell.angle_gamma   90.00
#
_symmetry.space_group_name_H-M   'P 1'
#
loop_
_entity.id
_entity.type
_entity.pdbx_description
1 polymer ?
#
loop_
_entity_poly.entity_id
_entity_poly.type
_entity_poly.pdbx_seq_one_letter_code
_entity_poly.pdbx_strand_id
1 'polypeptide(L)'
;MARFAARYAHLGFRIADETLTLMREMTHAGELEHLTPERVWKETESALTTRNPQVFFQVLRDCGALRVLFPEIDALFGVPAPARWHPEIDTGIHTLMTLSMAAMLSPQVDVRFATLCHDLGKGLTPPELWPRHHGHGPAGVKLVEQLCQRLRVPNEIRDLARLVAEFHDLIHTFPMLNPKTIVNYLIPSMPGVNRSVSSNWR
;
A
#
# COMPACT_ATOMS: atom_id res chain seq x y z
N MET A 1 -1.13 16.70 -12.64
CA MET A 1 0.30 16.95 -12.37
C MET A 1 1.04 15.74 -11.80
N ALA A 2 0.59 15.14 -10.68
CA ALA A 2 1.27 13.99 -10.06
C ALA A 2 1.60 12.83 -11.02
N ARG A 3 0.65 12.38 -11.86
CA ARG A 3 0.92 11.31 -12.84
C ARG A 3 1.94 11.72 -13.91
N PHE A 4 1.93 12.98 -14.31
CA PHE A 4 2.90 13.51 -15.26
C PHE A 4 4.31 13.47 -14.64
N ALA A 5 4.44 13.89 -13.38
CA ALA A 5 5.70 13.77 -12.64
C ALA A 5 6.18 12.32 -12.55
N ALA A 6 5.31 11.38 -12.18
CA ALA A 6 5.65 9.96 -12.14
C ALA A 6 6.08 9.39 -13.51
N ARG A 7 5.42 9.81 -14.59
CA ARG A 7 5.76 9.38 -15.95
C ARG A 7 7.14 9.84 -16.39
N TYR A 8 7.53 11.08 -16.06
CA TYR A 8 8.74 11.71 -16.60
C TYR A 8 9.87 11.91 -15.58
N ALA A 9 9.73 11.42 -14.34
CA ALA A 9 10.74 11.53 -13.30
C ALA A 9 12.11 10.96 -13.73
N HIS A 10 12.12 9.82 -14.43
CA HIS A 10 13.35 9.23 -14.96
C HIS A 10 14.07 10.08 -16.03
N LEU A 11 13.40 11.09 -16.60
CA LEU A 11 14.00 12.07 -17.51
C LEU A 11 14.43 13.36 -16.77
N GLY A 12 14.38 13.36 -15.43
CA GLY A 12 14.73 14.52 -14.61
C GLY A 12 13.61 15.56 -14.47
N PHE A 13 12.37 15.24 -14.88
CA PHE A 13 11.25 16.16 -14.69
C PHE A 13 11.03 16.47 -13.20
N ARG A 14 10.84 17.76 -12.88
CA ARG A 14 10.49 18.26 -11.56
C ARG A 14 9.33 19.25 -11.71
N ILE A 15 8.42 19.25 -10.74
CA ILE A 15 7.35 20.25 -10.65
C ILE A 15 7.98 21.55 -10.14
N ALA A 16 7.66 22.68 -10.78
CA ALA A 16 8.10 23.99 -10.34
C ALA A 16 7.45 24.35 -8.99
N ASP A 17 8.17 25.09 -8.14
CA ASP A 17 7.73 25.39 -6.77
C ASP A 17 6.42 26.19 -6.74
N GLU A 18 6.20 27.08 -7.70
CA GLU A 18 4.97 27.85 -7.86
C GLU A 18 3.79 26.93 -8.22
N THR A 19 4.02 25.93 -9.07
CA THR A 19 3.00 24.94 -9.42
C THR A 19 2.67 24.05 -8.23
N LEU A 20 3.67 23.64 -7.44
CA LEU A 20 3.45 22.86 -6.23
C LEU A 20 2.67 23.67 -5.18
N THR A 21 2.94 24.98 -5.07
CA THR A 21 2.21 25.90 -4.20
C THR A 21 0.74 26.00 -4.61
N LEU A 22 0.46 26.20 -5.89
CA LEU A 22 -0.92 26.20 -6.41
C LEU A 22 -1.64 24.87 -6.14
N MET A 23 -0.95 23.73 -6.29
CA MET A 23 -1.52 22.42 -5.98
C MET A 23 -1.91 22.28 -4.50
N ARG A 24 -1.11 22.85 -3.58
CA ARG A 24 -1.45 22.89 -2.15
C ARG A 24 -2.68 23.76 -1.90
N GLU A 25 -2.73 24.95 -2.48
CA GLU A 25 -3.88 25.86 -2.35
C GLU A 25 -5.18 25.21 -2.82
N MET A 26 -5.16 24.57 -3.99
CA MET A 26 -6.32 23.82 -4.51
C MET A 26 -6.74 22.68 -3.57
N THR A 27 -5.77 21.96 -3.00
CA THR A 27 -6.05 20.90 -2.03
C THR A 27 -6.70 21.47 -0.77
N HIS A 28 -6.19 22.58 -0.25
CA HIS A 28 -6.75 23.28 0.91
C HIS A 28 -8.14 23.87 0.65
N ALA A 29 -8.42 24.28 -0.59
CA ALA A 29 -9.72 24.78 -1.00
C ALA A 29 -10.80 23.68 -1.15
N GLY A 30 -10.45 22.40 -0.96
CA GLY A 30 -11.40 21.29 -1.01
C GLY A 30 -11.69 20.75 -2.42
N GLU A 31 -10.94 21.18 -3.43
CA GLU A 31 -11.18 20.81 -4.85
C GLU A 31 -11.18 19.29 -5.10
N LEU A 32 -10.47 18.53 -4.26
CA LEU A 32 -10.42 17.07 -4.36
C LEU A 32 -11.75 16.38 -4.00
N GLU A 33 -12.62 17.03 -3.23
CA GLU A 33 -13.94 16.50 -2.84
C GLU A 33 -14.89 16.38 -4.03
N HIS A 34 -14.62 17.12 -5.11
CA HIS A 34 -15.39 17.07 -6.35
C HIS A 34 -14.97 15.94 -7.30
N LEU A 35 -13.90 15.21 -6.98
CA LEU A 35 -13.43 14.09 -7.80
C LEU A 35 -14.25 12.83 -7.51
N THR A 36 -14.75 12.18 -8.56
CA THR A 36 -15.39 10.87 -8.39
C THR A 36 -14.34 9.80 -8.04
N PRO A 37 -14.70 8.79 -7.23
CA PRO A 37 -13.75 7.75 -6.87
C PRO A 37 -13.17 6.99 -8.06
N GLU A 38 -13.96 6.74 -9.11
CA GLU A 38 -13.52 6.06 -10.33
C GLU A 38 -12.47 6.89 -11.07
N ARG A 39 -12.56 8.22 -11.01
CA ARG A 39 -11.56 9.10 -11.60
C ARG A 39 -10.25 9.04 -10.82
N VAL A 40 -10.32 9.03 -9.50
CA VAL A 40 -9.15 8.88 -8.63
C VAL A 40 -8.47 7.54 -8.91
N TRP A 41 -9.24 6.44 -8.98
CA TRP A 41 -8.69 5.13 -9.32
C TRP A 41 -8.05 5.11 -10.71
N LYS A 42 -8.71 5.63 -11.74
CA LYS A 42 -8.16 5.63 -13.11
C LYS A 42 -6.81 6.35 -13.21
N GLU A 43 -6.66 7.49 -12.52
CA GLU A 43 -5.37 8.19 -12.48
C GLU A 43 -4.32 7.42 -11.68
N THR A 44 -4.74 6.71 -10.62
CA THR A 44 -3.87 5.87 -9.76
C THR A 44 -3.38 4.65 -10.52
N GLU A 45 -4.26 3.90 -11.17
CA GLU A 45 -3.91 2.78 -12.05
C GLU A 45 -2.95 3.24 -13.16
N SER A 46 -3.25 4.37 -13.80
CA SER A 46 -2.38 4.96 -14.81
C SER A 46 -1.02 5.38 -14.24
N ALA A 47 -0.95 5.82 -12.99
CA ALA A 47 0.32 6.14 -12.32
C ALA A 47 1.10 4.87 -11.95
N LEU A 48 0.42 3.83 -11.49
CA LEU A 48 1.01 2.54 -11.13
C LEU A 48 1.69 1.87 -12.32
N THR A 49 1.25 2.11 -13.56
CA THR A 49 1.92 1.58 -14.78
C THR A 49 3.18 2.35 -15.18
N THR A 50 3.48 3.50 -14.57
CA THR A 50 4.66 4.29 -14.94
C THR A 50 5.97 3.64 -14.45
N ARG A 51 7.12 4.18 -14.88
CA ARG A 51 8.44 3.74 -14.43
C ARG A 51 8.73 4.13 -12.97
N ASN A 52 8.15 5.23 -12.49
CA ASN A 52 8.40 5.77 -11.16
C ASN A 52 7.08 6.03 -10.41
N PRO A 53 6.25 4.99 -10.16
CA PRO A 53 4.94 5.17 -9.55
C PRO A 53 5.00 5.76 -8.14
N GLN A 54 6.08 5.54 -7.39
CA GLN A 54 6.29 6.15 -6.08
C GLN A 54 6.28 7.69 -6.11
N VAL A 55 6.68 8.30 -7.24
CA VAL A 55 6.69 9.76 -7.39
C VAL A 55 5.27 10.31 -7.43
N PHE A 56 4.29 9.55 -7.92
CA PHE A 56 2.89 9.96 -7.89
C PHE A 56 2.43 10.20 -6.45
N PHE A 57 2.66 9.21 -5.57
CA PHE A 57 2.27 9.29 -4.16
C PHE A 57 3.09 10.32 -3.40
N GLN A 58 4.39 10.46 -3.70
CA GLN A 58 5.21 11.53 -3.13
C GLN A 58 4.65 12.91 -3.48
N VAL A 59 4.31 13.18 -4.75
CA VAL A 59 3.72 14.46 -5.15
C VAL A 59 2.37 14.70 -4.48
N LEU A 60 1.52 13.67 -4.38
CA LEU A 60 0.26 13.78 -3.63
C LEU A 60 0.52 14.16 -2.16
N ARG A 61 1.56 13.60 -1.54
CA ARG A 61 1.95 13.95 -0.17
C ARG A 61 2.45 15.39 -0.09
N ASP A 62 3.35 15.78 -1.00
CA ASP A 62 3.97 17.10 -1.03
C ASP A 62 2.95 18.23 -1.19
N CYS A 63 1.82 17.96 -1.86
CA CYS A 63 0.71 18.91 -2.00
C CYS A 63 -0.45 18.69 -1.01
N GLY A 64 -0.34 17.72 -0.08
CA GLY A 64 -1.35 17.41 0.93
C GLY A 64 -2.55 16.57 0.45
N ALA A 65 -2.61 16.27 -0.85
CA ALA A 65 -3.67 15.48 -1.47
C ALA A 65 -3.68 14.02 -1.01
N LEU A 66 -2.53 13.47 -0.60
CA LEU A 66 -2.44 12.08 -0.15
C LEU A 66 -3.36 11.81 1.05
N ARG A 67 -3.36 12.70 2.04
CA ARG A 67 -4.23 12.61 3.23
C ARG A 67 -5.73 12.56 2.89
N VAL A 68 -6.12 13.22 1.80
CA VAL A 68 -7.53 13.27 1.35
C VAL A 68 -7.89 12.02 0.55
N LEU A 69 -7.05 11.65 -0.41
CA LEU A 69 -7.35 10.58 -1.37
C LEU A 69 -7.00 9.18 -0.85
N PHE A 70 -5.95 9.08 -0.04
CA PHE A 70 -5.39 7.84 0.50
C PHE A 70 -4.98 8.01 1.97
N PRO A 71 -5.92 8.34 2.88
CA PRO A 71 -5.61 8.53 4.30
C PRO A 71 -4.90 7.32 4.93
N GLU A 72 -5.17 6.12 4.44
CA GLU A 72 -4.55 4.88 4.90
C GLU A 72 -3.03 4.84 4.58
N ILE A 73 -2.62 5.38 3.43
CA ILE A 73 -1.21 5.49 3.03
C ILE A 73 -0.55 6.65 3.77
N ASP A 74 -1.24 7.78 3.89
CA ASP A 74 -0.72 8.97 4.59
C ASP A 74 -0.38 8.66 6.06
N ALA A 75 -1.21 7.82 6.70
CA ALA A 75 -1.04 7.38 8.09
C ALA A 75 0.23 6.54 8.34
N LEU A 76 0.93 6.06 7.30
CA LEU A 76 2.18 5.32 7.45
C LEU A 76 3.39 6.23 7.67
N PHE A 77 3.33 7.48 7.21
CA PHE A 77 4.44 8.39 7.37
C PHE A 77 4.55 8.87 8.82
N GLY A 78 5.75 8.83 9.36
CA GLY A 78 6.04 9.07 10.77
C GLY A 78 5.91 7.83 11.66
N VAL A 79 5.45 6.68 11.12
CA VAL A 79 5.36 5.41 11.85
C VAL A 79 6.72 4.69 11.76
N PRO A 80 7.46 4.52 12.86
CA PRO A 80 8.79 3.93 12.86
C PRO A 80 8.74 2.40 12.78
N ALA A 81 9.51 1.83 11.86
CA ALA A 81 9.74 0.41 11.67
C ALA A 81 11.13 -0.02 12.22
N PRO A 82 11.38 -1.33 12.44
CA PRO A 82 12.63 -1.79 13.03
C PRO A 82 13.85 -1.51 12.13
N ALA A 83 14.79 -0.70 12.63
CA ALA A 83 15.98 -0.26 11.90
C ALA A 83 16.85 -1.39 11.31
N ARG A 84 16.83 -2.58 11.91
CA ARG A 84 17.56 -3.77 11.41
C ARG A 84 17.15 -4.14 9.99
N TRP A 85 15.88 -3.99 9.66
CA TRP A 85 15.31 -4.36 8.36
C TRP A 85 14.89 -3.14 7.53
N HIS A 86 14.65 -2.01 8.21
CA HIS A 86 14.19 -0.74 7.64
C HIS A 86 15.15 0.38 8.04
N PRO A 87 16.33 0.51 7.41
CA PRO A 87 17.30 1.56 7.72
C PRO A 87 16.74 2.99 7.56
N GLU A 88 15.72 3.17 6.73
CA GLU A 88 14.94 4.40 6.55
C GLU A 88 14.09 4.75 7.77
N ILE A 89 13.81 3.78 8.64
CA ILE A 89 12.97 3.85 9.85
C ILE A 89 11.51 4.17 9.54
N ASP A 90 11.18 5.05 8.61
CA ASP A 90 9.82 5.49 8.33
C ASP A 90 9.04 4.51 7.42
N THR A 91 7.87 4.06 7.87
CA THR A 91 7.02 3.10 7.15
C THR A 91 6.44 3.68 5.85
N GLY A 92 6.15 4.98 5.80
CA GLY A 92 5.68 5.65 4.60
C GLY A 92 6.77 5.73 3.53
N ILE A 93 8.00 6.07 3.95
CA ILE A 93 9.19 6.02 3.07
C ILE A 93 9.43 4.58 2.58
N HIS A 94 9.38 3.60 3.49
CA HIS A 94 9.51 2.18 3.14
C HIS A 94 8.51 1.78 2.06
N THR A 95 7.25 2.16 2.22
CA THR A 95 6.17 1.87 1.28
C THR A 95 6.44 2.42 -0.12
N LEU A 96 7.00 3.64 -0.21
CA LEU A 96 7.39 4.22 -1.50
C LEU A 96 8.62 3.52 -2.12
N MET A 97 9.57 3.10 -1.29
CA MET A 97 10.75 2.34 -1.72
C MET A 97 10.36 0.96 -2.27
N THR A 98 9.49 0.23 -1.57
CA THR A 98 9.00 -1.09 -2.01
C THR A 98 8.17 -0.98 -3.28
N LEU A 99 7.32 0.04 -3.42
CA LEU A 99 6.60 0.32 -4.67
C LEU A 99 7.58 0.63 -5.83
N SER A 100 8.63 1.40 -5.58
CA SER A 100 9.67 1.64 -6.58
C SER A 100 10.37 0.34 -7.00
N MET A 101 10.59 -0.57 -6.06
CA MET A 101 11.17 -1.88 -6.35
C MET A 101 10.22 -2.77 -7.14
N ALA A 102 8.96 -2.88 -6.73
CA ALA A 102 7.93 -3.62 -7.46
C ALA A 102 7.81 -3.15 -8.91
N ALA A 103 7.93 -1.83 -9.15
CA ALA A 103 7.90 -1.28 -10.49
C ALA A 103 9.08 -1.72 -11.39
N MET A 104 10.24 -2.01 -10.81
CA MET A 104 11.38 -2.57 -11.54
C MET A 104 11.24 -4.07 -11.78
N LEU A 105 10.57 -4.80 -10.89
CA LEU A 105 10.47 -6.26 -10.94
C LEU A 105 9.25 -6.77 -11.73
N SER A 106 8.16 -6.00 -11.76
CA SER A 106 6.92 -6.41 -12.43
C SER A 106 6.22 -5.24 -13.11
N PRO A 107 5.67 -5.41 -14.32
CA PRO A 107 4.81 -4.42 -14.97
C PRO A 107 3.35 -4.47 -14.47
N GLN A 108 2.96 -5.51 -13.73
CA GLN A 108 1.56 -5.77 -13.42
C GLN A 108 1.03 -4.83 -12.32
N VAL A 109 -0.14 -4.24 -12.54
CA VAL A 109 -0.74 -3.24 -11.65
C VAL A 109 -1.16 -3.85 -10.32
N ASP A 110 -1.71 -5.06 -10.35
CA ASP A 110 -2.10 -5.82 -9.15
C ASP A 110 -0.92 -6.03 -8.20
N VAL A 111 0.24 -6.45 -8.70
CA VAL A 111 1.48 -6.63 -7.91
C VAL A 111 1.95 -5.31 -7.29
N ARG A 112 1.96 -4.23 -8.08
CA ARG A 112 2.41 -2.90 -7.62
C ARG A 112 1.46 -2.32 -6.59
N PHE A 113 0.15 -2.45 -6.81
CA PHE A 113 -0.88 -2.01 -5.87
C PHE A 113 -0.86 -2.83 -4.58
N ALA A 114 -0.74 -4.16 -4.68
CA ALA A 114 -0.60 -5.02 -3.51
C ALA A 114 0.63 -4.67 -2.67
N THR A 115 1.76 -4.35 -3.32
CA THR A 115 2.97 -3.87 -2.65
C THR A 115 2.73 -2.53 -1.94
N LEU A 116 2.06 -1.58 -2.59
CA LEU A 116 1.71 -0.31 -1.96
C LEU A 116 0.84 -0.49 -0.70
N CYS A 117 0.00 -1.54 -0.67
CA CYS A 117 -0.94 -1.79 0.41
C CYS A 117 -0.41 -2.71 1.52
N HIS A 118 0.75 -3.34 1.36
CA HIS A 118 1.16 -4.46 2.23
C HIS A 118 1.25 -4.07 3.72
N ASP A 119 1.67 -2.84 4.00
CA ASP A 119 1.97 -2.35 5.34
C ASP A 119 0.88 -1.44 5.93
N LEU A 120 -0.28 -1.27 5.28
CA LEU A 120 -1.32 -0.32 5.72
C LEU A 120 -1.71 -0.52 7.20
N GLY A 121 -1.71 -1.75 7.69
CA GLY A 121 -2.03 -2.06 9.08
C GLY A 121 -1.06 -1.46 10.11
N LYS A 122 0.18 -1.11 9.73
CA LYS A 122 1.14 -0.46 10.64
C LYS A 122 0.62 0.90 11.10
N GLY A 123 -0.15 1.61 10.26
CA GLY A 123 -0.81 2.86 10.59
C GLY A 123 -1.85 2.76 11.72
N LEU A 124 -2.32 1.54 12.05
CA LEU A 124 -3.22 1.29 13.18
C LEU A 124 -2.49 0.92 14.47
N THR A 125 -1.16 0.74 14.42
CA THR A 125 -0.40 0.31 15.61
C THR A 125 -0.28 1.50 16.58
N PRO A 126 -0.71 1.36 17.84
CA PRO A 126 -0.51 2.38 18.86
C PRO A 126 0.98 2.70 19.08
N PRO A 127 1.37 3.97 19.33
CA PRO A 127 2.77 4.36 19.52
C PRO A 127 3.52 3.57 20.60
N GLU A 128 2.84 3.16 21.66
CA GLU A 128 3.40 2.34 22.74
C GLU A 128 3.81 0.93 22.30
N LEU A 129 3.36 0.48 21.13
CA LEU A 129 3.71 -0.82 20.54
C LEU A 129 4.70 -0.72 19.38
N TRP A 130 5.14 0.49 19.03
CA TRP A 130 6.18 0.70 18.03
C TRP A 130 7.55 0.21 18.52
N PRO A 131 8.44 -0.24 17.63
CA PRO A 131 8.27 -0.45 16.18
C PRO A 131 7.87 -1.89 15.84
N ARG A 132 7.21 -2.63 16.74
CA ARG A 132 7.01 -4.09 16.58
C ARG A 132 5.83 -4.45 15.67
N HIS A 133 4.80 -3.61 15.62
CA HIS A 133 3.64 -3.76 14.74
C HIS A 133 2.99 -5.16 14.75
N HIS A 134 2.82 -5.74 15.93
CA HIS A 134 2.29 -7.10 16.03
C HIS A 134 0.86 -7.17 15.48
N GLY A 135 0.61 -8.12 14.58
CA GLY A 135 -0.72 -8.31 13.97
C GLY A 135 -1.11 -7.29 12.90
N HIS A 136 -0.17 -6.46 12.42
CA HIS A 136 -0.48 -5.45 11.41
C HIS A 136 -0.95 -6.04 10.08
N GLY A 137 -0.45 -7.21 9.65
CA GLY A 137 -0.89 -7.86 8.41
C GLY A 137 -2.41 -8.12 8.38
N PRO A 138 -2.96 -8.92 9.31
CA PRO A 138 -4.41 -9.12 9.41
C PRO A 138 -5.22 -7.82 9.63
N ALA A 139 -4.69 -6.87 10.41
CA ALA A 139 -5.34 -5.58 10.63
C ALA A 139 -5.44 -4.74 9.33
N GLY A 140 -4.43 -4.87 8.45
CA GLY A 140 -4.37 -4.19 7.16
C GLY A 140 -5.44 -4.63 6.17
N VAL A 141 -5.92 -5.89 6.25
CA VAL A 141 -6.93 -6.43 5.32
C VAL A 141 -8.18 -5.55 5.26
N LYS A 142 -8.69 -5.12 6.42
CA LYS A 142 -9.87 -4.26 6.49
C LYS A 142 -9.63 -2.88 5.88
N LEU A 143 -8.43 -2.32 6.05
CA LEU A 143 -8.05 -1.05 5.41
C LEU A 143 -7.98 -1.19 3.89
N VAL A 144 -7.40 -2.27 3.39
CA VAL A 144 -7.35 -2.56 1.95
C VAL A 144 -8.76 -2.70 1.38
N GLU A 145 -9.64 -3.45 2.04
CA GLU A 145 -11.04 -3.61 1.62
C GLU A 145 -11.77 -2.26 1.55
N GLN A 146 -11.63 -1.44 2.59
CA GLN A 146 -12.26 -0.12 2.67
C GLN A 146 -11.74 0.84 1.59
N LEU A 147 -10.42 0.89 1.39
CA LEU A 147 -9.79 1.68 0.34
C LEU A 147 -10.28 1.25 -1.04
N CYS A 148 -10.27 -0.07 -1.31
CA CYS A 148 -10.71 -0.62 -2.58
C CYS A 148 -12.19 -0.37 -2.85
N GLN A 149 -13.04 -0.52 -1.83
CA GLN A 149 -14.47 -0.21 -1.94
C GLN A 149 -14.70 1.27 -2.23
N ARG A 150 -14.00 2.16 -1.51
CA ARG A 150 -14.10 3.61 -1.66
C ARG A 150 -13.70 4.05 -3.06
N LEU A 151 -12.58 3.54 -3.58
CA LEU A 151 -12.03 3.93 -4.88
C LEU A 151 -12.53 3.09 -6.07
N ARG A 152 -13.41 2.11 -5.85
CA ARG A 152 -13.91 1.18 -6.88
C ARG A 152 -12.80 0.43 -7.61
N VAL A 153 -11.81 -0.05 -6.85
CA VAL A 153 -10.71 -0.87 -7.36
C VAL A 153 -11.27 -2.22 -7.87
N PRO A 154 -10.83 -2.72 -9.04
CA PRO A 154 -11.21 -4.04 -9.56
C PRO A 154 -10.98 -5.16 -8.54
N ASN A 155 -11.87 -6.16 -8.57
CA ASN A 155 -11.86 -7.24 -7.58
C ASN A 155 -10.55 -8.04 -7.58
N GLU A 156 -10.00 -8.36 -8.76
CA GLU A 156 -8.76 -9.14 -8.86
C GLU A 156 -7.59 -8.41 -8.17
N ILE A 157 -7.47 -7.10 -8.39
CA ILE A 157 -6.45 -6.25 -7.79
C ILE A 157 -6.63 -6.16 -6.27
N ARG A 158 -7.87 -5.95 -5.81
CA ARG A 158 -8.21 -5.93 -4.38
C ARG A 158 -7.84 -7.25 -3.71
N ASP A 159 -8.20 -8.38 -4.32
CA ASP A 159 -8.04 -9.69 -3.69
C ASP A 159 -6.57 -10.07 -3.56
N LEU A 160 -5.73 -9.74 -4.55
CA LEU A 160 -4.28 -9.86 -4.40
C LEU A 160 -3.74 -8.95 -3.28
N ALA A 161 -4.17 -7.68 -3.24
CA ALA A 161 -3.72 -6.75 -2.21
C ALA A 161 -4.09 -7.19 -0.78
N ARG A 162 -5.28 -7.79 -0.61
CA ARG A 162 -5.72 -8.37 0.67
C ARG A 162 -4.83 -9.53 1.10
N LEU A 163 -4.55 -10.46 0.20
CA LEU A 163 -3.67 -11.60 0.48
C LEU A 163 -2.25 -11.16 0.82
N VAL A 164 -1.70 -10.20 0.07
CA VAL A 164 -0.36 -9.67 0.34
C VAL A 164 -0.32 -8.96 1.68
N ALA A 165 -1.29 -8.09 1.99
CA ALA A 165 -1.36 -7.43 3.29
C ALA A 165 -1.42 -8.45 4.44
N GLU A 166 -2.26 -9.47 4.33
CA GLU A 166 -2.42 -10.50 5.38
C GLU A 166 -1.16 -11.35 5.59
N PHE A 167 -0.48 -11.74 4.51
CA PHE A 167 0.52 -12.81 4.54
C PHE A 167 1.97 -12.39 4.26
N HIS A 168 2.28 -11.13 3.94
CA HIS A 168 3.64 -10.75 3.52
C HIS A 168 4.72 -11.10 4.57
N ASP A 169 4.47 -10.87 5.87
CA ASP A 169 5.38 -11.24 6.96
C ASP A 169 5.66 -12.76 7.04
N LEU A 170 4.66 -13.57 6.66
CA LEU A 170 4.74 -15.02 6.71
C LEU A 170 5.57 -15.58 5.55
N ILE A 171 5.54 -14.93 4.39
CA ILE A 171 6.36 -15.34 3.23
C ILE A 171 7.85 -15.14 3.54
N HIS A 172 8.22 -14.02 4.18
CA HIS A 172 9.61 -13.75 4.57
C HIS A 172 10.14 -14.71 5.65
N THR A 173 9.25 -15.23 6.48
CA THR A 173 9.58 -16.17 7.55
C THR A 173 9.30 -17.63 7.19
N PHE A 174 8.80 -17.92 5.99
CA PHE A 174 8.37 -19.25 5.55
C PHE A 174 9.42 -20.35 5.79
N PRO A 175 10.73 -20.15 5.51
CA PRO A 175 11.76 -21.16 5.81
C PRO A 175 11.95 -21.46 7.31
N MET A 176 11.44 -20.59 8.19
CA MET A 176 11.53 -20.68 9.64
C MET A 176 10.22 -21.17 10.29
N LEU A 177 9.14 -21.33 9.51
CA LEU A 177 7.85 -21.80 10.02
C LEU A 177 7.85 -23.33 10.17
N ASN A 178 7.21 -23.82 11.24
CA ASN A 178 7.01 -25.26 11.40
C ASN A 178 5.93 -25.78 10.40
N PRO A 179 5.97 -27.07 10.03
CA PRO A 179 5.03 -27.64 9.04
C PRO A 179 3.55 -27.46 9.40
N LYS A 180 3.20 -27.51 10.70
CA LYS A 180 1.82 -27.32 11.18
C LYS A 180 1.32 -25.89 10.91
N THR A 181 2.18 -24.89 11.11
CA THR A 181 1.89 -23.49 10.79
C THR A 181 1.72 -23.29 9.28
N ILE A 182 2.56 -23.92 8.46
CA ILE A 182 2.46 -23.85 6.99
C ILE A 182 1.13 -24.45 6.50
N VAL A 183 0.76 -25.63 6.99
CA VAL A 183 -0.49 -26.32 6.66
C VAL A 183 -1.71 -25.47 7.05
N ASN A 184 -1.68 -24.83 8.23
CA ASN A 184 -2.75 -23.96 8.68
C ASN A 184 -2.92 -22.69 7.84
N TYR A 185 -1.89 -22.20 7.15
CA TYR A 185 -1.99 -21.05 6.25
C TYR A 185 -2.35 -21.43 4.82
N LEU A 186 -1.88 -22.58 4.32
CA LEU A 186 -2.13 -23.01 2.94
C LEU A 186 -3.54 -23.61 2.75
N ILE A 187 -4.05 -24.35 3.75
CA ILE A 187 -5.33 -25.07 3.63
C ILE A 187 -6.55 -24.12 3.57
N PRO A 188 -6.66 -23.07 4.40
CA PRO A 188 -7.83 -22.15 4.36
C PRO A 188 -7.83 -21.21 3.14
N SER A 189 -6.69 -21.08 2.46
CA SER A 189 -6.47 -20.14 1.35
C SER A 189 -6.78 -20.74 -0.03
N MET A 190 -7.07 -22.05 -0.08
CA MET A 190 -7.44 -22.75 -1.31
C MET A 190 -8.95 -22.63 -1.56
N PRO A 191 -9.41 -22.09 -2.70
CA PRO A 191 -10.82 -22.05 -3.03
C PRO A 191 -11.39 -23.48 -3.09
N GLY A 192 -12.38 -23.77 -2.24
CA GLY A 192 -13.05 -25.09 -2.15
C GLY A 192 -12.76 -25.90 -0.88
N VAL A 193 -11.87 -25.45 0.00
CA VAL A 193 -11.62 -26.16 1.27
C VAL A 193 -12.51 -25.59 2.39
N ASN A 194 -13.47 -26.39 2.85
CA ASN A 194 -14.42 -26.03 3.89
C ASN A 194 -13.73 -25.91 5.27
N ARG A 195 -14.02 -24.85 6.03
CA ARG A 195 -13.38 -24.51 7.33
C ARG A 195 -13.70 -25.48 8.49
N SER A 196 -14.33 -26.63 8.23
CA SER A 196 -14.85 -27.53 9.26
C SER A 196 -13.95 -28.71 9.63
N VAL A 197 -12.74 -28.82 9.08
CA VAL A 197 -11.83 -29.95 9.35
C VAL A 197 -10.56 -29.46 10.06
N SER A 198 -10.69 -28.96 11.29
CA SER A 198 -9.52 -28.71 12.16
C SER A 198 -9.65 -29.31 13.56
N SER A 199 -10.68 -30.13 13.82
CA SER A 199 -10.91 -30.70 15.16
C SER A 199 -10.35 -32.11 15.39
N ASN A 200 -9.76 -32.80 14.40
CA ASN A 200 -9.29 -34.18 14.61
C ASN A 200 -7.92 -34.46 13.95
N TRP A 201 -6.85 -34.04 14.62
CA TRP A 201 -5.53 -34.70 14.52
C TRP A 201 -4.89 -34.69 15.91
N ARG A 202 -5.15 -35.75 16.67
CA ARG A 202 -4.30 -36.23 17.77
C ARG A 202 -3.22 -37.13 17.19
#